data_AF-A0A514XFP5-F1
#
_entry.id   AF-A0A514XFP5-F1
#
_cell.length_a   1.000
_cell.length_b   1.000
_cell.length_c   1.000
_cell.angle_alpha   90.00
_cell.angle_beta   90.00
_cell.angle_gamma   90.00
#
_symmetry.space_group_name_H-M   'P 1'
#
loop_
_entity.id
_entity.type
_entity.pdbx_description
1 polymer ?
#
loop_
_entity_poly.entity_id
_entity_poly.type
_entity_poly.pdbx_seq_one_letter_code
_entity_poly.pdbx_strand_id
1 'polypeptide(L)'
;MDVAVAERAFQKLEANLEELTKIYRTLLDLVRKEKEILIRADREALDENNSIKEELLYKLRAQDSLRSRYAMDLAGVIGGDVENPRLLELAQKMAFNPAAADRLRTQHAALDMLIKRITEINKSNEEHAQTALQTLNGALDNIKETLSGKKTYEKKGGYKSGPQVSGNFVSKEA
;
A
#
# COMPACT_ATOMS: atom_id res chain seq x y z
N MET A 1 19.54 -22.00 -30.92
CA MET A 1 18.93 -21.92 -29.58
C MET A 1 18.89 -23.32 -29.02
N ASP A 2 19.52 -23.56 -27.87
CA ASP A 2 19.40 -24.82 -27.16
C ASP A 2 18.10 -24.79 -26.34
N VAL A 3 17.13 -25.62 -26.73
CA VAL A 3 15.80 -25.69 -26.09
C VAL A 3 15.91 -26.04 -24.61
N ALA A 4 16.83 -26.93 -24.23
CA ALA A 4 17.00 -27.34 -22.84
C ALA A 4 17.56 -26.19 -21.98
N VAL A 5 18.43 -25.34 -22.55
CA VAL A 5 18.93 -24.15 -21.87
C VAL A 5 17.83 -23.10 -21.70
N ALA A 6 17.00 -22.90 -22.73
CA ALA A 6 15.87 -21.98 -22.69
C ALA A 6 14.83 -22.39 -21.65
N GLU A 7 14.51 -23.69 -21.56
CA GLU A 7 13.58 -24.22 -20.55
C GLU A 7 14.10 -24.04 -19.12
N ARG A 8 15.39 -24.29 -18.89
CA ARG A 8 16.00 -24.05 -17.56
C ARG A 8 15.99 -22.58 -17.17
N ALA A 9 16.26 -21.67 -18.12
CA ALA A 9 16.18 -20.23 -17.89
C ALA A 9 14.74 -19.80 -17.56
N PHE A 10 13.77 -20.32 -18.30
CA PHE A 10 12.35 -20.09 -18.02
C PHE A 10 11.93 -20.60 -16.64
N GLN A 11 12.30 -21.82 -16.25
CA GLN A 11 11.94 -22.39 -14.94
C GLN A 11 12.44 -21.53 -13.77
N LYS A 12 13.64 -20.94 -13.88
CA LYS A 12 14.17 -20.02 -12.87
C LYS A 12 13.34 -18.75 -12.76
N LEU A 13 12.98 -18.16 -13.90
CA LEU A 13 12.12 -16.98 -13.94
C LEU A 13 10.71 -17.31 -13.40
N GLU A 14 10.13 -18.44 -13.82
CA GLU A 14 8.83 -18.91 -13.38
C GLU A 14 8.77 -19.06 -11.85
N ALA A 15 9.74 -19.74 -11.25
CA ALA A 15 9.80 -19.93 -9.80
C ALA A 15 9.93 -18.59 -9.04
N ASN A 16 10.70 -17.64 -9.57
CA ASN A 16 10.80 -16.31 -8.98
C ASN A 16 9.50 -15.51 -9.11
N LEU A 17 8.79 -15.60 -10.23
CA LEU A 17 7.48 -14.96 -10.42
C LEU A 17 6.41 -15.55 -9.49
N GLU A 18 6.46 -16.85 -9.22
CA GLU A 18 5.59 -17.48 -8.21
C GLU A 18 5.86 -16.93 -6.81
N GLU A 19 7.14 -16.75 -6.45
CA GLU A 19 7.51 -16.18 -5.16
C GLU A 19 7.09 -14.72 -5.04
N LEU A 20 7.32 -13.91 -6.07
CA LEU A 20 6.78 -12.54 -6.15
C LEU A 20 5.26 -12.53 -5.97
N THR A 21 4.55 -13.45 -6.62
CA THR A 21 3.09 -13.55 -6.50
C THR A 21 2.66 -13.84 -5.07
N LYS A 22 3.37 -14.71 -4.34
CA LYS A 22 3.09 -14.97 -2.91
C LYS A 22 3.30 -13.71 -2.07
N ILE A 23 4.43 -13.01 -2.26
CA ILE A 23 4.75 -11.77 -1.56
C ILE A 23 3.66 -10.72 -1.81
N TYR A 24 3.24 -10.52 -3.06
CA TYR A 24 2.17 -9.58 -3.39
C TYR A 24 0.81 -9.98 -2.79
N ARG A 25 0.48 -11.27 -2.72
CA ARG A 25 -0.73 -11.74 -2.03
C ARG A 25 -0.69 -11.40 -0.55
N THR A 26 0.42 -11.66 0.13
CA THR A 26 0.60 -11.28 1.54
C THR A 26 0.49 -9.77 1.71
N LEU A 27 1.10 -8.97 0.82
CA LEU A 27 1.00 -7.52 0.88
C LEU A 27 -0.45 -7.05 0.70
N LEU A 28 -1.20 -7.66 -0.21
CA LEU A 28 -2.62 -7.39 -0.42
C LEU A 28 -3.44 -7.64 0.85
N ASP A 29 -3.15 -8.71 1.58
CA ASP A 29 -3.85 -9.00 2.83
C ASP A 29 -3.50 -7.99 3.93
N LEU A 30 -2.24 -7.54 4.01
CA LEU A 30 -1.80 -6.50 4.96
C LEU A 30 -2.46 -5.14 4.67
N VAL A 31 -2.54 -4.70 3.41
CA VAL A 31 -3.22 -3.43 3.08
C VAL A 31 -4.73 -3.51 3.28
N ARG A 32 -5.35 -4.70 3.13
CA ARG A 32 -6.75 -4.91 3.49
C ARG A 32 -6.95 -4.83 5.00
N LYS A 33 -6.09 -5.49 5.78
CA LYS A 33 -6.13 -5.48 7.24
C LYS A 33 -5.93 -4.05 7.80
N GLU A 34 -5.05 -3.28 7.17
CA GLU A 34 -4.78 -1.89 7.55
C GLU A 34 -6.04 -1.02 7.56
N LYS A 35 -6.96 -1.23 6.60
CA LYS A 35 -8.24 -0.52 6.58
C LYS A 35 -9.02 -0.71 7.89
N GLU A 36 -9.12 -1.95 8.35
CA GLU A 36 -9.83 -2.29 9.60
C GLU A 36 -9.13 -1.72 10.83
N ILE A 37 -7.79 -1.72 10.82
CA ILE A 37 -6.97 -1.13 11.90
C ILE A 37 -7.20 0.39 11.97
N LEU A 38 -7.19 1.08 10.83
CA LEU A 38 -7.45 2.52 10.75
C LEU A 38 -8.85 2.88 11.25
N ILE A 39 -9.86 2.10 10.89
CA ILE A 39 -11.25 2.30 11.38
C ILE A 39 -11.33 2.19 12.90
N ARG A 40 -10.57 1.26 13.50
CA ARG A 40 -10.53 1.06 14.95
C ARG A 40 -9.63 2.05 15.69
N ALA A 41 -8.87 2.87 14.94
CA ALA A 41 -7.84 3.77 15.47
C ALA A 41 -6.83 3.04 16.40
N ASP A 42 -6.51 1.79 16.09
CA ASP A 42 -5.59 0.96 16.87
C ASP A 42 -4.14 1.25 16.44
N ARG A 43 -3.46 2.09 17.23
CA ARG A 43 -2.09 2.52 16.93
C ARG A 43 -1.08 1.37 16.99
N GLU A 44 -1.17 0.51 18.00
CA GLU A 44 -0.19 -0.57 18.19
C GLU A 44 -0.28 -1.58 17.05
N ALA A 45 -1.51 -1.95 16.66
CA ALA A 45 -1.72 -2.82 15.50
C ALA A 45 -1.28 -2.16 14.18
N LEU A 46 -1.41 -0.83 14.05
CA LEU A 46 -0.94 -0.10 12.87
C LEU A 46 0.59 -0.12 12.76
N ASP A 47 1.28 0.10 13.87
CA ASP A 47 2.74 0.08 13.93
C ASP A 47 3.29 -1.33 13.61
N GLU A 48 2.68 -2.39 14.17
CA GLU A 48 3.03 -3.78 13.83
C GLU A 48 2.78 -4.09 12.35
N ASN A 49 1.62 -3.70 11.81
CA ASN A 49 1.28 -3.92 10.41
C ASN A 49 2.25 -3.20 9.46
N ASN A 50 2.68 -1.98 9.83
CA ASN A 50 3.69 -1.23 9.08
C ASN A 50 5.06 -1.91 9.12
N SER A 51 5.49 -2.41 10.28
CA SER A 51 6.76 -3.15 10.39
C SER A 51 6.79 -4.40 9.49
N ILE A 52 5.70 -5.17 9.47
CA ILE A 52 5.58 -6.35 8.60
C ILE A 52 5.59 -5.93 7.11
N LYS A 53 4.89 -4.86 6.75
CA LYS A 53 4.90 -4.32 5.37
C LYS A 53 6.31 -3.91 4.95
N GLU A 54 7.07 -3.24 5.82
CA GLU A 54 8.45 -2.83 5.53
C GLU A 54 9.35 -4.03 5.24
N GLU A 55 9.33 -5.06 6.10
CA GLU A 55 10.10 -6.29 5.89
C GLU A 55 9.72 -6.95 4.55
N LEU A 56 8.43 -6.99 4.23
CA LEU A 56 7.91 -7.57 2.99
C LEU A 56 8.35 -6.75 1.76
N LEU A 57 8.39 -5.42 1.85
CA LEU A 57 8.89 -4.54 0.79
C LEU A 57 10.39 -4.73 0.54
N TYR A 58 11.19 -4.96 1.59
CA TYR A 58 12.60 -5.33 1.43
C TYR A 58 12.75 -6.64 0.65
N LYS A 59 11.98 -7.68 1.03
CA LYS A 59 11.97 -8.97 0.31
C LYS A 59 11.51 -8.80 -1.14
N LEU A 60 10.49 -7.98 -1.38
CA LEU A 60 9.96 -7.71 -2.71
C LEU A 60 11.01 -7.09 -3.63
N ARG A 61 11.77 -6.10 -3.15
CA ARG A 61 12.86 -5.46 -3.93
C ARG A 61 13.95 -6.45 -4.32
N ALA A 62 14.32 -7.35 -3.40
CA ALA A 62 15.31 -8.39 -3.68
C ALA A 62 14.80 -9.38 -4.75
N GLN A 63 13.54 -9.81 -4.64
CA GLN A 63 12.94 -10.72 -5.62
C GLN A 63 12.71 -10.06 -6.99
N ASP A 64 12.38 -8.77 -7.05
CA ASP A 64 12.23 -8.06 -8.32
C ASP A 64 13.59 -7.84 -9.02
N SER A 65 14.66 -7.65 -8.25
CA SER A 65 16.02 -7.63 -8.79
C SER A 65 16.39 -8.97 -9.43
N LEU A 66 16.03 -10.08 -8.78
CA LEU A 66 16.20 -11.43 -9.35
C LEU A 66 15.32 -11.65 -10.59
N ARG A 67 14.07 -11.17 -10.58
CA ARG A 67 13.16 -11.22 -11.74
C ARG A 67 13.80 -10.55 -12.94
N SER A 68 14.32 -9.34 -12.76
CA SER A 68 14.99 -8.59 -13.82
C SER A 68 16.14 -9.39 -14.40
N ARG A 69 17.04 -9.90 -13.55
CA ARG A 69 18.17 -10.73 -13.97
C ARG A 69 17.73 -11.99 -14.72
N TYR A 70 16.77 -12.75 -14.21
CA TYR A 70 16.31 -13.98 -14.86
C TYR A 70 15.58 -13.71 -16.18
N ALA A 71 14.89 -12.58 -16.28
CA ALA A 71 14.28 -12.14 -17.54
C ALA A 71 15.35 -11.77 -18.59
N MET A 72 16.44 -11.12 -18.18
CA MET A 72 17.59 -10.84 -19.05
C MET A 72 18.27 -12.12 -19.53
N ASP A 73 18.50 -13.08 -18.62
CA ASP A 73 19.08 -14.39 -18.95
C ASP A 73 18.19 -15.12 -19.97
N LEU A 74 16.88 -15.17 -19.74
CA LEU A 74 15.93 -15.80 -20.66
C LEU A 74 15.92 -15.07 -22.02
N ALA A 75 15.90 -13.73 -22.03
CA ALA A 75 15.95 -12.92 -23.25
C ALA A 75 17.19 -13.26 -24.09
N GLY A 76 18.36 -13.36 -23.46
CA GLY A 76 19.61 -13.69 -24.16
C GLY A 76 19.56 -15.06 -24.85
N VAL A 77 18.90 -16.05 -24.22
CA VAL A 77 18.79 -17.40 -24.78
C VAL A 77 17.79 -17.47 -25.93
N ILE A 78 16.66 -16.76 -25.85
CA ILE A 78 15.58 -16.80 -26.86
C ILE A 78 15.69 -15.72 -27.93
N GLY A 79 16.75 -14.91 -27.93
CA GLY A 79 16.94 -13.80 -28.87
C GLY A 79 15.94 -12.65 -28.67
N GLY A 80 15.65 -12.31 -27.41
CA GLY A 80 14.84 -11.17 -26.99
C GLY A 80 15.66 -9.91 -26.72
N ASP A 81 14.97 -8.85 -26.27
CA ASP A 81 15.62 -7.65 -25.75
C ASP A 81 16.18 -7.94 -24.35
N VAL A 82 17.50 -7.88 -24.22
CA VAL A 82 18.22 -8.11 -22.95
C VAL A 82 18.30 -6.85 -22.11
N GLU A 83 18.28 -5.66 -22.72
CA GLU A 83 18.36 -4.39 -21.98
C GLU A 83 17.06 -4.12 -21.24
N ASN A 84 15.92 -4.37 -21.90
CA ASN A 84 14.59 -4.13 -21.34
C ASN A 84 13.63 -5.32 -21.54
N PRO A 85 13.88 -6.47 -20.89
CA PRO A 85 13.10 -7.68 -21.13
C PRO A 85 11.67 -7.55 -20.58
N ARG A 86 10.68 -7.48 -21.48
CA ARG A 86 9.25 -7.47 -21.12
C ARG A 86 8.68 -8.88 -21.11
N LEU A 87 8.01 -9.27 -20.03
CA LEU A 87 7.47 -10.63 -19.85
C LEU A 87 6.57 -11.09 -21.01
N LEU A 88 5.73 -10.19 -21.54
CA LEU A 88 4.84 -10.52 -22.67
C LEU A 88 5.60 -10.73 -23.99
N GLU A 89 6.67 -9.96 -24.22
CA GLU A 89 7.54 -10.11 -25.40
C GLU A 89 8.37 -11.40 -25.29
N LEU A 90 8.83 -11.74 -24.09
CA LEU A 90 9.47 -13.03 -23.82
C LEU A 90 8.51 -14.18 -24.14
N ALA A 91 7.27 -14.12 -23.67
CA ALA A 91 6.25 -15.13 -23.97
C ALA A 91 5.97 -15.27 -25.49
N GLN A 92 5.98 -14.17 -26.24
CA GLN A 92 5.83 -14.21 -27.71
C GLN A 92 7.00 -14.93 -28.40
N LYS A 93 8.23 -14.74 -27.89
CA LYS A 93 9.45 -15.37 -28.43
C LYS A 93 9.61 -16.83 -28.02
N MET A 94 8.81 -17.32 -27.08
CA MET A 94 8.78 -18.71 -26.61
C MET A 94 7.91 -19.64 -27.47
N ALA A 95 7.87 -19.43 -28.80
CA ALA A 95 7.07 -20.27 -29.71
C ALA A 95 7.45 -21.77 -29.68
N PHE A 96 8.67 -22.09 -29.24
CA PHE A 96 9.15 -23.45 -29.05
C PHE A 96 8.47 -24.20 -27.89
N ASN A 97 7.88 -23.47 -26.92
CA ASN A 97 7.16 -24.04 -25.78
C ASN A 97 5.91 -23.20 -25.45
N PRO A 98 4.79 -23.44 -26.16
CA PRO A 98 3.55 -22.68 -25.98
C PRO A 98 3.00 -22.74 -24.55
N ALA A 99 3.10 -23.88 -23.89
CA ALA A 99 2.63 -24.05 -22.51
C ALA A 99 3.41 -23.18 -21.52
N ALA A 100 4.73 -23.04 -21.69
CA ALA A 100 5.54 -22.12 -20.90
C ALA A 100 5.21 -20.64 -21.19
N ALA A 101 4.98 -20.30 -22.46
CA ALA A 101 4.55 -18.96 -22.85
C ALA A 101 3.21 -18.56 -22.21
N ASP A 102 2.23 -19.47 -22.18
CA ASP A 102 0.93 -19.21 -21.56
C ASP A 102 1.04 -19.04 -20.04
N ARG A 103 1.83 -19.88 -19.36
CA ARG A 103 2.11 -19.71 -17.93
C ARG A 103 2.72 -18.34 -17.62
N LEU A 104 3.66 -17.87 -18.44
CA LEU A 104 4.26 -16.54 -18.28
C LEU A 104 3.22 -15.42 -18.42
N ARG A 105 2.29 -15.53 -19.39
CA ARG A 105 1.18 -14.58 -19.56
C ARG A 105 0.25 -14.58 -18.35
N THR A 106 -0.11 -15.76 -17.86
CA THR A 106 -0.96 -15.91 -16.67
C THR A 106 -0.31 -15.30 -15.43
N GLN A 107 0.98 -15.55 -15.20
CA GLN A 107 1.72 -14.96 -14.08
C GLN A 107 1.80 -13.44 -14.19
N HIS A 108 2.08 -12.91 -15.38
CA HIS A 108 2.08 -11.47 -15.61
C HIS A 108 0.72 -10.84 -15.30
N ALA A 109 -0.38 -11.43 -15.80
CA ALA A 109 -1.72 -10.95 -15.54
C ALA A 109 -2.09 -10.99 -14.06
N ALA A 110 -1.70 -12.06 -13.36
CA ALA A 110 -1.93 -12.19 -11.92
C ALA A 110 -1.17 -11.11 -11.12
N LEU A 111 0.11 -10.87 -11.44
CA LEU A 111 0.91 -9.82 -10.80
C LEU A 111 0.34 -8.42 -11.07
N ASP A 112 -0.01 -8.11 -12.32
CA ASP A 112 -0.60 -6.82 -12.69
C ASP A 112 -1.92 -6.56 -11.94
N MET A 113 -2.79 -7.58 -11.85
CA MET A 113 -4.04 -7.49 -11.08
C MET A 113 -3.77 -7.25 -9.59
N LEU A 114 -2.81 -7.96 -8.99
CA LEU A 114 -2.45 -7.79 -7.58
C LEU A 114 -1.90 -6.38 -7.32
N ILE A 115 -0.98 -5.89 -8.16
CA ILE A 115 -0.36 -4.57 -8.02
C ILE A 115 -1.41 -3.47 -8.11
N LYS A 116 -2.30 -3.53 -9.11
CA LYS A 116 -3.41 -2.58 -9.26
C LYS A 116 -4.28 -2.57 -8.01
N ARG A 117 -4.67 -3.74 -7.51
CA ARG A 117 -5.54 -3.85 -6.34
C ARG A 117 -4.88 -3.33 -5.06
N ILE A 118 -3.61 -3.62 -4.85
CA ILE A 118 -2.84 -3.11 -3.71
C ILE A 118 -2.77 -1.60 -3.75
N THR A 119 -2.46 -1.03 -4.92
CA THR A 119 -2.35 0.42 -5.12
C THR A 119 -3.68 1.13 -4.84
N GLU A 120 -4.78 0.59 -5.34
CA GLU A 120 -6.13 1.11 -5.08
C GLU A 120 -6.46 1.14 -3.58
N ILE A 121 -6.25 0.02 -2.89
CA ILE A 121 -6.58 -0.11 -1.46
C ILE A 121 -5.66 0.78 -0.63
N ASN A 122 -4.37 0.82 -0.93
CA ASN A 122 -3.41 1.66 -0.22
C ASN A 122 -3.76 3.15 -0.34
N LYS A 123 -4.18 3.60 -1.53
CA LYS A 123 -4.67 4.96 -1.75
C LYS A 123 -5.93 5.25 -0.93
N SER A 124 -6.88 4.32 -0.89
CA SER A 124 -8.08 4.46 -0.05
C SER A 124 -7.73 4.54 1.45
N ASN A 125 -6.74 3.77 1.92
CA ASN A 125 -6.28 3.81 3.30
C ASN A 125 -5.62 5.16 3.63
N GLU A 126 -4.81 5.68 2.71
CA GLU A 126 -4.20 7.01 2.83
C GLU A 126 -5.28 8.11 2.96
N GLU A 127 -6.31 8.07 2.11
CA GLU A 127 -7.43 9.02 2.16
C GLU A 127 -8.18 8.93 3.50
N HIS A 128 -8.41 7.71 4.03
CA HIS A 128 -9.05 7.51 5.34
C HIS A 128 -8.20 8.10 6.48
N ALA A 129 -6.89 7.82 6.49
CA ALA A 129 -5.98 8.34 7.51
C ALA A 129 -5.91 9.89 7.46
N GLN A 130 -5.82 10.47 6.26
CA GLN A 130 -5.79 11.92 6.07
C GLN A 130 -7.08 12.59 6.55
N THR A 131 -8.24 12.00 6.22
CA THR A 131 -9.55 12.52 6.66
C THR A 131 -9.71 12.47 8.17
N ALA A 132 -9.24 11.40 8.81
CA ALA A 132 -9.26 11.27 10.27
C ALA A 132 -8.39 12.35 10.95
N LEU A 133 -7.19 12.59 10.42
CA LEU A 133 -6.29 13.66 10.92
C LEU A 133 -6.89 15.06 10.74
N GLN A 134 -7.52 15.35 9.60
CA GLN A 134 -8.19 16.63 9.37
C GLN A 134 -9.32 16.87 10.38
N THR A 135 -10.12 15.83 10.66
CA THR A 135 -11.22 15.90 11.63
C THR A 135 -10.70 16.13 13.05
N LEU A 136 -9.63 15.44 13.45
CA LEU A 136 -8.97 15.63 14.75
C LEU A 136 -8.41 17.06 14.88
N ASN A 137 -7.73 17.58 13.87
CA ASN A 137 -7.19 18.93 13.90
C ASN A 137 -8.31 19.98 14.03
N GLY A 138 -9.39 19.85 13.26
CA GLY A 138 -10.55 20.74 13.38
C GLY A 138 -11.21 20.66 14.76
N ALA A 139 -11.33 19.46 15.34
CA ALA A 139 -11.84 19.30 16.70
C ALA A 139 -10.91 19.97 17.75
N LEU A 140 -9.60 19.81 17.62
CA LEU A 140 -8.61 20.46 18.49
C LEU A 140 -8.64 21.98 18.37
N ASP A 141 -8.77 22.53 17.15
CA ASP A 141 -8.88 23.96 16.91
C ASP A 141 -10.16 24.53 17.54
N ASN A 142 -11.30 23.85 17.38
CA ASN A 142 -12.57 24.24 18.02
C ASN A 142 -12.47 24.23 19.56
N ILE A 143 -11.82 23.21 20.14
CA ILE A 143 -11.56 23.14 21.58
C ILE A 143 -10.67 24.30 22.01
N LYS A 144 -9.59 24.57 21.27
CA LYS A 144 -8.67 25.68 21.54
C LYS A 144 -9.37 27.02 21.46
N GLU A 145 -10.19 27.27 20.46
CA GLU A 145 -11.00 28.49 20.34
C GLU A 145 -11.95 28.66 21.52
N THR A 146 -12.64 27.58 21.91
CA THR A 146 -13.56 27.57 23.06
C THR A 146 -12.83 27.84 24.38
N LEU A 147 -11.68 27.19 24.60
CA LEU A 147 -10.87 27.32 25.82
C LEU A 147 -10.08 28.63 25.90
N SER A 148 -9.68 29.18 24.75
CA SER A 148 -8.93 30.44 24.69
C SER A 148 -9.75 31.65 25.11
N GLY A 149 -11.06 31.46 25.30
CA GLY A 149 -12.00 32.49 25.69
C GLY A 149 -12.15 33.54 24.58
N LYS A 150 -13.38 33.99 24.31
CA LYS A 150 -13.52 35.25 23.58
C LYS A 150 -12.72 36.30 24.38
N LYS A 151 -11.72 36.93 23.76
CA LYS A 151 -11.22 38.23 24.21
C LYS A 151 -12.38 39.21 24.06
N THR A 152 -13.33 39.17 24.99
CA THR A 152 -14.31 40.24 25.18
C THR A 152 -13.47 41.48 25.36
N TYR A 153 -13.56 42.39 24.39
CA TYR A 153 -13.11 43.76 24.56
C TYR A 153 -13.66 44.23 25.91
N GLU A 154 -12.78 44.39 26.90
CA GLU A 154 -13.10 45.15 28.10
C GLU A 154 -13.39 46.58 27.65
N LYS A 155 -14.66 46.85 27.36
CA LYS A 155 -15.15 48.21 27.30
C LYS A 155 -15.08 48.72 28.74
N LYS A 156 -14.05 49.52 29.04
CA LYS A 156 -13.83 50.19 30.33
C LYS A 156 -15.16 50.55 31.00
N GLY A 157 -15.45 49.93 32.15
CA GLY A 157 -16.60 50.31 32.96
C GLY A 157 -17.04 49.26 33.97
N GLY A 158 -16.40 49.27 35.15
CA GLY A 158 -16.99 48.76 36.40
C GLY A 158 -16.81 47.27 36.69
N TYR A 159 -15.94 46.97 37.65
CA TYR A 159 -15.83 45.65 38.29
C TYR A 159 -17.18 45.23 38.91
N LYS A 160 -17.67 44.04 38.54
CA LYS A 160 -18.55 43.23 39.41
C LYS A 160 -18.12 41.77 39.33
N SER A 161 -17.65 41.24 40.47
CA SER A 161 -17.46 39.80 40.66
C SER A 161 -18.83 39.14 40.74
N GLY A 162 -19.06 38.14 39.89
CA GLY A 162 -20.23 37.28 39.89
C GLY A 162 -19.81 35.82 39.68
N PRO A 163 -20.58 34.83 40.17
CA PRO A 163 -20.08 33.48 40.38
C PRO A 163 -19.76 32.78 39.06
N GLN A 164 -18.74 31.92 39.09
CA GLN A 164 -18.37 30.97 38.05
C GLN A 164 -19.61 30.18 37.59
N VAL A 165 -20.14 30.48 36.39
CA VAL A 165 -21.20 29.66 35.80
C VAL A 165 -20.55 28.61 34.91
N SER A 166 -20.78 27.38 35.35
CA SER A 166 -20.47 26.08 34.77
C SER A 166 -20.61 25.98 33.25
N GLY A 167 -19.77 25.12 32.67
CA GLY A 167 -19.83 24.74 31.26
C GLY A 167 -21.22 24.31 30.81
N ASN A 168 -21.63 24.84 29.66
CA ASN A 168 -22.81 24.39 28.93
C ASN A 168 -22.49 23.05 28.26
N PHE A 169 -22.62 21.96 29.00
CA PHE A 169 -22.98 20.69 28.39
C PHE A 169 -24.50 20.61 28.39
N VAL A 170 -25.08 20.67 27.20
CA VAL A 170 -26.52 20.57 26.99
C VAL A 170 -26.95 19.14 27.33
N SER A 171 -27.73 18.98 28.40
CA SER A 171 -28.59 17.82 28.61
C SER A 171 -30.02 18.28 28.54
N LYS A 172 -30.80 17.72 27.62
CA LYS A 172 -32.24 17.48 27.79
C LYS A 172 -32.67 16.35 26.86
N GLU A 173 -32.82 15.18 27.46
CA GLU A 173 -33.69 14.12 26.98
C GLU A 173 -35.15 14.61 26.94
N ALA A 174 -35.93 14.01 26.04
CA ALA A 174 -37.35 14.27 25.80
C ALA A 174 -38.25 13.55 26.82
#